data_AF-N1QQ19-F1
#
_entry.id   AF-N1QQ19-F1
#
_cell.length_a   1.000
_cell.length_b   1.000
_cell.length_c   1.000
_cell.angle_alpha   90.00
_cell.angle_beta   90.00
_cell.angle_gamma   90.00
#
_symmetry.space_group_name_H-M   'P 1'
#
loop_
_entity.id
_entity.type
_entity.pdbx_description
1 polymer ?
#
loop_
_entity_poly.entity_id
_entity_poly.type
_entity_poly.pdbx_seq_one_letter_code
_entity_poly.pdbx_strand_id
1 'polypeptide(L)'
;MSKLDYCFSNDYMVLRPDRASPFDLLHLLFSPKVGRNKAVDCFTSTEIRSFPRRLALFLNLLLQILLLSLAGPVAAIGAAVELALNFVDNVLHGKMEYPDRSSASYRSLTGLIDRRVDLDRSIAPADSRHHAALCVMASKVAYENEAFIRDVVTRRWQMEFVKFYNCWNEFESAYTAQAFVFCDKAGPDAELVVVAFRGTPAFDAARWRADLDPSWYKVFTEIPGETASPSSSAAGFVASRVNAARELARSAYLGYRRGGYFREGWELLLMRVLAVPLPGLPFHRAHDYVNGVALAARIPKDE
;
A
#
# COMPACT_ATOMS: atom_id res chain seq x y z
N MET A 1 -10.17 -8.67 -24.23
CA MET A 1 -10.93 -7.54 -23.68
C MET A 1 -11.68 -6.85 -24.79
N SER A 2 -12.98 -6.66 -24.62
CA SER A 2 -13.85 -6.00 -25.59
C SER A 2 -14.17 -4.58 -25.10
N LYS A 3 -14.60 -3.66 -25.97
CA LYS A 3 -15.05 -2.33 -25.54
C LYS A 3 -16.22 -2.36 -24.54
N LEU A 4 -16.91 -3.50 -24.37
CA LEU A 4 -17.95 -3.65 -23.35
C LEU A 4 -17.41 -3.68 -21.91
N ASP A 5 -16.13 -3.93 -21.69
CA ASP A 5 -15.56 -4.04 -20.34
C ASP A 5 -15.53 -2.69 -19.60
N TYR A 6 -15.80 -1.58 -20.32
CA TYR A 6 -15.85 -0.21 -19.81
C TYR A 6 -17.28 0.38 -19.75
N CYS A 7 -18.33 -0.45 -19.84
CA CYS A 7 -19.74 0.00 -19.85
C CYS A 7 -20.17 0.79 -18.59
N PHE A 8 -19.34 0.85 -17.54
CA PHE A 8 -19.60 1.64 -16.34
C PHE A 8 -19.18 3.12 -16.45
N SER A 9 -18.46 3.51 -17.52
CA SER A 9 -17.95 4.87 -17.69
C SER A 9 -18.20 5.43 -19.09
N ASN A 10 -18.75 6.64 -19.16
CA ASN A 10 -19.00 7.34 -20.42
C ASN A 10 -17.80 8.20 -20.88
N ASP A 11 -16.74 8.29 -20.09
CA ASP A 11 -15.51 9.01 -20.44
C ASP A 11 -14.33 8.40 -19.65
N TYR A 12 -13.29 7.93 -20.34
CA TYR A 12 -12.15 7.27 -19.69
C TYR A 12 -10.89 7.34 -20.54
N MET A 13 -9.75 7.19 -19.87
CA MET A 13 -8.43 7.04 -20.50
C MET A 13 -7.58 6.09 -19.66
N VAL A 14 -7.14 4.99 -20.26
CA VAL A 14 -6.36 3.96 -19.58
C VAL A 14 -5.06 3.70 -20.33
N LEU A 15 -3.93 3.77 -19.64
CA LEU A 15 -2.63 3.45 -20.20
C LEU A 15 -2.42 1.93 -20.25
N ARG A 16 -1.90 1.45 -21.37
CA ARG A 16 -1.67 0.03 -21.67
C ARG A 16 -0.22 -0.20 -22.04
N PRO A 17 0.71 -0.16 -21.05
CA PRO A 17 2.12 -0.42 -21.32
C PRO A 17 2.36 -1.82 -21.88
N ASP A 18 1.48 -2.78 -21.58
CA ASP A 18 1.48 -4.15 -22.13
C ASP A 18 1.25 -4.21 -23.65
N ARG A 19 0.63 -3.17 -24.23
CA ARG A 19 0.32 -3.07 -25.67
C ARG A 19 1.21 -2.07 -26.40
N ALA A 20 2.12 -1.40 -25.71
CA ALA A 20 2.91 -0.31 -26.26
C ALA A 20 4.04 -0.82 -27.16
N SER A 21 3.97 -0.50 -28.46
CA SER A 21 5.12 -0.63 -29.35
C SER A 21 5.97 0.65 -29.39
N PRO A 22 7.23 0.59 -29.86
CA PRO A 22 8.04 1.80 -30.10
C PRO A 22 7.34 2.82 -31.02
N PHE A 23 6.56 2.34 -32.00
CA PHE A 23 5.77 3.20 -32.88
C PHE A 23 4.63 3.89 -32.12
N ASP A 24 3.92 3.17 -31.26
CA ASP A 24 2.85 3.72 -30.43
C ASP A 24 3.38 4.81 -29.47
N LEU A 25 4.59 4.62 -28.93
CA LEU A 25 5.24 5.63 -28.09
C LEU A 25 5.59 6.88 -28.91
N LEU A 26 6.26 6.71 -30.05
CA LEU A 26 6.58 7.84 -30.95
C LEU A 26 5.33 8.56 -31.46
N HIS A 27 4.25 7.82 -31.71
CA HIS A 27 2.98 8.40 -32.16
C HIS A 27 2.44 9.45 -31.17
N LEU A 28 2.64 9.29 -29.85
CA LEU A 28 2.25 10.30 -28.87
C LEU A 28 3.00 11.63 -29.05
N LEU A 29 4.27 11.58 -29.45
CA LEU A 29 5.08 12.79 -29.65
C LEU A 29 4.63 13.57 -30.89
N PHE A 30 4.27 12.89 -31.97
CA PHE A 30 4.03 13.52 -33.28
C PHE A 30 2.54 13.71 -33.63
N SER A 31 1.64 12.91 -33.07
CA SER A 31 0.22 12.94 -33.42
C SER A 31 -0.66 13.36 -32.24
N PRO A 32 -1.64 14.28 -32.45
CA PRO A 32 -2.63 14.60 -31.43
C PRO A 32 -3.70 13.51 -31.26
N LYS A 33 -3.78 12.51 -32.16
CA LYS A 33 -4.87 11.53 -32.24
C LYS A 33 -4.69 10.36 -31.28
N VAL A 34 -4.69 10.63 -29.98
CA VAL A 34 -4.41 9.64 -28.93
C VAL A 34 -5.34 8.41 -28.99
N GLY A 35 -6.61 8.57 -29.38
CA GLY A 35 -7.55 7.45 -29.53
C GLY A 35 -7.21 6.42 -30.62
N ARG A 36 -6.17 6.65 -31.43
CA ARG A 36 -5.63 5.67 -32.39
C ARG A 36 -4.43 4.89 -31.85
N ASN A 37 -3.97 5.21 -30.66
CA ASN A 37 -2.80 4.62 -30.04
C ASN A 37 -3.18 3.34 -29.28
N LYS A 38 -2.48 2.21 -29.53
CA LYS A 38 -2.78 0.95 -28.84
C LYS A 38 -2.33 0.94 -27.37
N ALA A 39 -1.39 1.82 -27.02
CA ALA A 39 -0.91 2.00 -25.65
C ALA A 39 -1.86 2.87 -24.79
N VAL A 40 -2.95 3.39 -25.37
CA VAL A 40 -3.94 4.20 -24.65
C VAL A 40 -5.34 3.73 -25.02
N ASP A 41 -5.98 3.00 -24.11
CA ASP A 41 -7.38 2.61 -24.25
C ASP A 41 -8.26 3.82 -23.89
N CYS A 42 -8.89 4.43 -24.91
CA CYS A 42 -9.86 5.52 -24.78
C CYS A 42 -10.80 5.56 -26.00
N PHE A 43 -11.74 6.51 -26.03
CA PHE A 43 -12.59 6.71 -27.20
C PHE A 43 -11.76 7.03 -28.46
N THR A 44 -12.14 6.45 -29.60
CA THR A 44 -11.40 6.62 -30.86
C THR A 44 -11.37 8.06 -31.38
N SER A 45 -12.28 8.91 -30.89
CA SER A 45 -12.35 10.35 -31.18
C SER A 45 -11.48 11.20 -30.26
N THR A 46 -10.83 10.63 -29.24
CA THR A 46 -10.02 11.39 -28.27
C THR A 46 -8.79 11.98 -28.94
N GLU A 47 -8.69 13.31 -28.91
CA GLU A 47 -7.52 14.07 -29.36
C GLU A 47 -6.93 14.92 -28.22
N ILE A 48 -5.60 14.89 -28.07
CA ILE A 48 -4.87 15.73 -27.12
C ILE A 48 -3.94 16.63 -27.91
N ARG A 49 -4.38 17.88 -28.16
CA ARG A 49 -3.59 18.85 -28.95
C ARG A 49 -2.37 19.38 -28.20
N SER A 50 -2.46 19.48 -26.87
CA SER A 50 -1.38 19.97 -26.02
C SER A 50 -0.17 19.03 -26.06
N PHE A 51 0.95 19.49 -26.62
CA PHE A 51 2.20 18.74 -26.64
C PHE A 51 2.71 18.39 -25.23
N PRO A 52 2.73 19.31 -24.23
CA PRO A 52 3.13 18.96 -22.87
C PRO A 52 2.35 17.81 -22.26
N ARG A 53 1.02 17.75 -22.49
CA ARG A 53 0.19 16.64 -22.01
C ARG A 53 0.54 15.32 -22.72
N ARG A 54 0.78 15.36 -24.04
CA ARG A 54 1.21 14.18 -24.79
C ARG A 54 2.59 13.68 -24.38
N LEU A 55 3.52 14.60 -24.13
CA LEU A 55 4.84 14.28 -23.60
C LEU A 55 4.74 13.64 -22.21
N ALA A 56 3.85 14.13 -21.34
CA ALA A 56 3.62 13.51 -20.04
C ALA A 56 3.11 12.05 -20.18
N LEU A 57 2.16 11.78 -21.09
CA LEU A 57 1.69 10.41 -21.36
C LEU A 57 2.83 9.52 -21.88
N PHE A 58 3.65 10.04 -22.79
CA PHE A 58 4.81 9.32 -23.33
C PHE A 58 5.82 8.96 -22.23
N LEU A 59 6.22 9.93 -21.40
CA LEU A 59 7.15 9.72 -20.29
C LEU A 59 6.58 8.75 -19.25
N ASN A 60 5.28 8.84 -18.99
CA ASN A 60 4.61 7.94 -18.06
C ASN A 60 4.59 6.49 -18.58
N LEU A 61 4.25 6.27 -19.85
CA LEU A 61 4.32 4.94 -20.47
C LEU A 61 5.74 4.37 -20.46
N LEU A 62 6.76 5.18 -20.76
CA LEU A 62 8.16 4.75 -20.66
C LEU A 62 8.51 4.32 -19.23
N LEU A 63 8.09 5.09 -18.23
CA LEU A 63 8.31 4.76 -16.83
C LEU A 63 7.58 3.46 -16.43
N GLN A 64 6.34 3.27 -16.85
CA GLN A 64 5.60 2.04 -16.60
C GLN A 64 6.25 0.82 -17.26
N ILE A 65 6.74 0.94 -18.50
CA ILE A 65 7.48 -0.12 -19.21
C ILE A 65 8.78 -0.45 -18.46
N LEU A 66 9.52 0.57 -18.02
CA LEU A 66 10.73 0.38 -17.21
C LEU A 66 10.40 -0.38 -15.92
N LEU A 67 9.36 0.02 -15.18
CA LEU A 67 8.94 -0.66 -13.95
C LEU A 67 8.54 -2.12 -14.18
N LEU A 68 7.80 -2.41 -15.26
CA LEU A 68 7.47 -3.78 -15.66
C LEU A 68 8.73 -4.61 -15.95
N SER A 69 9.72 -4.03 -16.64
CA SER A 69 10.98 -4.74 -16.92
C SER A 69 11.79 -5.07 -15.65
N LEU A 70 11.61 -4.27 -14.59
CA LEU A 70 12.26 -4.45 -13.29
C LEU A 70 11.43 -5.31 -12.31
N ALA A 71 10.19 -5.69 -12.65
CA ALA A 71 9.28 -6.38 -11.74
C ALA A 71 9.87 -7.69 -11.21
N GLY A 72 10.38 -8.56 -12.09
CA GLY A 72 11.03 -9.82 -11.69
C GLY A 72 12.27 -9.62 -10.81
N PRO A 73 13.26 -8.80 -11.26
CA PRO A 73 14.44 -8.49 -10.46
C PRO A 73 14.14 -7.90 -9.07
N VAL A 74 13.23 -6.91 -8.99
CA VAL A 74 12.85 -6.27 -7.73
C VAL A 74 12.15 -7.26 -6.80
N ALA A 75 11.26 -8.10 -7.33
CA ALA A 75 10.61 -9.14 -6.54
C ALA A 75 11.62 -10.16 -5.98
N ALA A 76 12.62 -10.55 -6.78
CA ALA A 76 13.68 -11.46 -6.33
C ALA A 76 14.55 -10.84 -5.21
N ILE A 77 14.88 -9.55 -5.32
CA ILE A 77 15.58 -8.81 -4.27
C ILE A 77 14.74 -8.78 -2.99
N GLY A 78 13.45 -8.43 -3.09
CA GLY A 78 12.56 -8.40 -1.94
C GLY A 78 12.45 -9.76 -1.25
N ALA A 79 12.27 -10.82 -2.04
CA ALA A 79 12.24 -12.20 -1.56
C ALA A 79 13.53 -12.62 -0.83
N ALA A 80 14.70 -12.17 -1.31
CA ALA A 80 15.98 -12.43 -0.66
C ALA A 80 16.15 -11.61 0.63
N VAL A 81 15.77 -10.34 0.62
CA VAL A 81 15.82 -9.46 1.79
C VAL A 81 14.91 -9.98 2.90
N GLU A 82 13.66 -10.31 2.62
CA GLU A 82 12.72 -10.86 3.61
C GLU A 82 13.23 -12.19 4.18
N LEU A 83 13.75 -13.09 3.34
CA LEU A 83 14.33 -14.35 3.80
C LEU A 83 15.52 -14.12 4.74
N ALA A 84 16.45 -13.23 4.36
CA ALA A 84 17.62 -12.91 5.17
C ALA A 84 17.23 -12.30 6.53
N LEU A 85 16.28 -11.36 6.54
CA LEU A 85 15.82 -10.72 7.78
C LEU A 85 15.09 -11.70 8.70
N ASN A 86 14.24 -12.58 8.15
CA ASN A 86 13.59 -13.63 8.96
C ASN A 86 14.61 -14.64 9.51
N PHE A 87 15.65 -14.98 8.74
CA PHE A 87 16.71 -15.87 9.22
C PHE A 87 17.50 -15.23 10.38
N VAL A 88 17.88 -13.96 10.24
CA VAL A 88 18.51 -13.19 11.32
C VAL A 88 17.60 -13.13 12.54
N ASP A 89 16.29 -12.91 12.35
CA ASP A 89 15.33 -12.88 13.46
C ASP A 89 15.25 -14.23 14.20
N ASN A 90 15.19 -15.34 13.47
CA ASN A 90 15.20 -16.69 14.03
C ASN A 90 16.46 -16.91 14.89
N VAL A 91 17.64 -16.58 14.36
CA VAL A 91 18.92 -16.72 15.08
C VAL A 91 18.95 -15.87 16.35
N LEU A 92 18.50 -14.62 16.30
CA LEU A 92 18.43 -13.73 17.47
C LEU A 92 17.48 -14.24 18.56
N HIS A 93 16.46 -15.02 18.20
CA HIS A 93 15.53 -15.67 19.14
C HIS A 93 15.94 -17.11 19.52
N GLY A 94 17.16 -17.53 19.16
CA GLY A 94 17.70 -18.85 19.50
C GLY A 94 17.12 -20.00 18.67
N LYS A 95 16.43 -19.71 17.56
CA LYS A 95 15.90 -20.71 16.64
C LYS A 95 16.83 -20.82 15.42
N MET A 96 17.49 -21.96 15.24
CA MET A 96 18.27 -22.25 14.02
C MET A 96 17.41 -22.96 12.98
N GLU A 97 16.22 -22.42 12.73
CA GLU A 97 15.30 -22.95 11.72
C GLU A 97 15.34 -22.09 10.47
N TYR A 98 15.37 -22.75 9.31
CA TYR A 98 15.27 -22.07 8.03
C TYR A 98 13.86 -21.45 7.88
N PRO A 99 13.73 -20.15 7.54
CA PRO A 99 12.42 -19.51 7.47
C PRO A 99 11.53 -20.11 6.37
N ASP A 100 10.38 -20.63 6.77
CA ASP A 100 9.33 -21.09 5.85
C ASP A 100 8.33 -19.96 5.59
N ARG A 101 8.21 -19.53 4.33
CA ARG A 101 7.31 -18.44 3.91
C ARG A 101 5.83 -18.70 4.19
N SER A 102 5.44 -19.96 4.29
CA SER A 102 4.05 -20.37 4.55
C SER A 102 3.73 -20.45 6.05
N SER A 103 4.75 -20.33 6.91
CA SER A 103 4.61 -20.43 8.36
C SER A 103 4.05 -19.15 8.98
N ALA A 104 3.34 -19.32 10.10
CA ALA A 104 2.89 -18.22 10.95
C ALA A 104 4.05 -17.47 11.65
N SER A 105 5.28 -17.97 11.59
CA SER A 105 6.47 -17.26 12.09
C SER A 105 7.13 -16.35 11.06
N TYR A 106 6.85 -16.54 9.76
CA TYR A 106 7.46 -15.75 8.70
C TYR A 106 6.74 -14.42 8.55
N ARG A 107 7.52 -13.35 8.44
CA ARG A 107 7.02 -11.98 8.33
C ARG A 107 7.47 -11.32 7.04
N SER A 108 6.58 -10.53 6.44
CA SER A 108 6.93 -9.59 5.39
C SER A 108 7.86 -8.48 5.93
N LEU A 109 8.45 -7.70 5.03
CA LEU A 109 9.22 -6.51 5.44
C LEU A 109 8.40 -5.59 6.37
N THR A 110 7.09 -5.43 6.11
CA THR A 110 6.20 -4.60 6.94
C THR A 110 6.10 -5.13 8.37
N GLY A 111 5.93 -6.45 8.55
CA GLY A 111 5.87 -7.10 9.86
C GLY A 111 7.21 -7.15 10.59
N LEU A 112 8.33 -7.16 9.86
CA LEU A 112 9.67 -7.08 10.44
C LEU A 112 9.97 -5.68 10.99
N ILE A 113 9.61 -4.65 10.21
CA ILE A 113 9.78 -3.23 10.55
C ILE A 113 8.94 -2.84 11.78
N ASP A 114 7.69 -3.28 11.85
CA ASP A 114 6.83 -3.08 13.02
C ASP A 114 6.23 -4.41 13.46
N ARG A 115 6.75 -4.97 14.55
CA ARG A 115 6.37 -6.29 15.05
C ARG A 115 5.09 -6.33 15.89
N ARG A 116 4.53 -5.16 16.23
CA ARG A 116 3.34 -5.09 17.09
C ARG A 116 2.13 -5.68 16.34
N VAL A 117 1.43 -6.61 16.95
CA VAL A 117 0.18 -7.18 16.41
C VAL A 117 -0.96 -7.14 17.41
N ASP A 118 -0.68 -6.83 18.67
CA ASP A 118 -1.70 -6.78 19.71
C ASP A 118 -2.48 -5.47 19.67
N LEU A 119 -3.77 -5.56 19.96
CA LEU A 119 -4.59 -4.39 20.25
C LEU A 119 -4.18 -3.82 21.62
N ASP A 120 -4.10 -2.49 21.72
CA ASP A 120 -3.75 -1.82 22.98
C ASP A 120 -4.83 -2.14 24.03
N ARG A 121 -4.42 -2.74 25.16
CA ARG A 121 -5.33 -3.15 26.25
C ARG A 121 -6.07 -1.98 26.88
N SER A 122 -5.59 -0.75 26.70
CA SER A 122 -6.29 0.45 27.15
C SER A 122 -7.50 0.83 26.30
N ILE A 123 -7.65 0.25 25.10
CA ILE A 123 -8.78 0.50 24.19
C ILE A 123 -9.75 -0.69 24.28
N ALA A 124 -10.65 -0.62 25.26
CA ALA A 124 -11.69 -1.63 25.45
C ALA A 124 -12.62 -1.72 24.22
N PRO A 125 -13.25 -2.89 23.96
CA PRO A 125 -14.18 -3.06 22.82
C PRO A 125 -15.31 -2.04 22.75
N ALA A 126 -15.79 -1.54 23.91
CA ALA A 126 -16.84 -0.53 23.99
C ALA A 126 -16.34 0.92 23.72
N ASP A 127 -15.03 1.13 23.57
CA ASP A 127 -14.47 2.44 23.23
C ASP A 127 -14.70 2.75 21.75
N SER A 128 -15.14 3.96 21.43
CA SER A 128 -15.31 4.44 20.06
C SER A 128 -14.04 4.35 19.22
N ARG A 129 -12.86 4.30 19.86
CA ARG A 129 -11.55 4.15 19.20
C ARG A 129 -11.20 2.70 18.84
N HIS A 130 -11.93 1.70 19.37
CA HIS A 130 -11.61 0.29 19.20
C HIS A 130 -11.63 -0.14 17.73
N HIS A 131 -12.69 0.19 17.00
CA HIS A 131 -12.79 -0.13 15.58
C HIS A 131 -11.67 0.53 14.75
N ALA A 132 -11.31 1.77 15.08
CA ALA A 132 -10.18 2.44 14.42
C ALA A 132 -8.85 1.71 14.68
N ALA A 133 -8.59 1.31 15.93
CA ALA A 133 -7.40 0.54 16.30
C ALA A 133 -7.36 -0.81 15.57
N LEU A 134 -8.50 -1.52 15.55
CA LEU A 134 -8.66 -2.80 14.88
C LEU A 134 -8.42 -2.67 13.38
N CYS A 135 -9.00 -1.68 12.71
CA CYS A 135 -8.80 -1.44 11.27
C CYS A 135 -7.35 -1.09 10.93
N VAL A 136 -6.69 -0.24 11.73
CA VAL A 136 -5.26 0.07 11.55
C VAL A 136 -4.40 -1.18 11.70
N MET A 137 -4.67 -2.01 12.70
CA MET A 137 -3.93 -3.26 12.87
C MET A 137 -4.22 -4.28 11.77
N ALA A 138 -5.47 -4.41 11.33
CA ALA A 138 -5.88 -5.29 10.25
C ALA A 138 -5.25 -4.90 8.91
N SER A 139 -5.26 -3.60 8.56
CA SER A 139 -4.62 -3.10 7.33
C SER A 139 -3.11 -3.36 7.29
N LYS A 140 -2.44 -3.31 8.45
CA LYS A 140 -1.03 -3.68 8.58
C LYS A 140 -0.82 -5.19 8.42
N VAL A 141 -1.61 -5.99 9.14
CA VAL A 141 -1.52 -7.47 9.12
C VAL A 141 -1.87 -8.03 7.74
N ALA A 142 -2.62 -7.31 6.91
CA ALA A 142 -2.95 -7.69 5.53
C ALA A 142 -1.72 -7.92 4.63
N TYR A 143 -0.52 -7.44 5.00
CA TYR A 143 0.71 -7.69 4.26
C TYR A 143 1.31 -9.08 4.48
N GLU A 144 0.85 -9.79 5.51
CA GLU A 144 1.41 -11.07 5.97
C GLU A 144 0.77 -12.27 5.25
N ASN A 145 1.35 -13.46 5.44
CA ASN A 145 0.80 -14.69 4.87
C ASN A 145 -0.44 -15.18 5.66
N GLU A 146 -1.23 -16.07 5.06
CA GLU A 146 -2.48 -16.57 5.67
C GLU A 146 -2.26 -17.21 7.05
N ALA A 147 -1.20 -18.00 7.24
CA ALA A 147 -0.95 -18.68 8.51
C ALA A 147 -0.67 -17.67 9.63
N PHE A 148 0.11 -16.62 9.34
CA PHE A 148 0.37 -15.52 10.27
C PHE A 148 -0.92 -14.77 10.61
N ILE A 149 -1.70 -14.40 9.58
CA ILE A 149 -2.97 -13.67 9.75
C ILE A 149 -3.92 -14.47 10.63
N ARG A 150 -4.10 -15.77 10.32
CA ARG A 150 -4.97 -16.67 11.07
C ARG A 150 -4.53 -16.78 12.53
N ASP A 151 -3.23 -16.93 12.80
CA ASP A 151 -2.70 -16.98 14.17
C ASP A 151 -2.98 -15.70 14.95
N VAL A 152 -2.75 -14.53 14.33
CA VAL A 152 -3.03 -13.22 14.95
C VAL A 152 -4.51 -13.06 15.27
N VAL A 153 -5.39 -13.26 14.29
CA VAL A 153 -6.84 -13.09 14.47
C VAL A 153 -7.37 -14.03 15.55
N THR A 154 -7.01 -15.31 15.49
CA THR A 154 -7.58 -16.32 16.40
C THR A 154 -6.95 -16.30 17.79
N ARG A 155 -5.62 -16.17 17.90
CA ARG A 155 -4.93 -16.30 19.20
C ARG A 155 -4.67 -14.97 19.89
N ARG A 156 -4.41 -13.89 19.13
CA ARG A 156 -4.06 -12.58 19.70
C ARG A 156 -5.28 -11.69 19.86
N TRP A 157 -6.15 -11.65 18.86
CA TRP A 157 -7.38 -10.85 18.90
C TRP A 157 -8.58 -11.62 19.43
N GLN A 158 -8.49 -12.95 19.53
CA GLN A 158 -9.57 -13.83 20.00
C GLN A 158 -10.84 -13.67 19.16
N MET A 159 -10.67 -13.50 17.85
CA MET A 159 -11.73 -13.28 16.86
C MET A 159 -11.85 -14.47 15.91
N GLU A 160 -12.97 -14.58 15.20
CA GLU A 160 -13.18 -15.64 14.22
C GLU A 160 -12.50 -15.27 12.90
N PHE A 161 -11.48 -16.04 12.51
CA PHE A 161 -10.94 -15.95 11.17
C PHE A 161 -11.87 -16.67 10.18
N VAL A 162 -12.40 -15.93 9.21
CA VAL A 162 -13.33 -16.47 8.21
C VAL A 162 -12.56 -17.05 7.04
N LYS A 163 -11.82 -16.20 6.30
CA LYS A 163 -11.15 -16.63 5.07
C LYS A 163 -10.09 -15.65 4.59
N PHE A 164 -9.04 -16.19 3.97
CA PHE A 164 -8.10 -15.46 3.15
C PHE A 164 -8.48 -15.60 1.67
N TYR A 165 -8.48 -14.48 0.96
CA TYR A 165 -8.84 -14.39 -0.45
C TYR A 165 -7.63 -13.96 -1.26
N ASN A 166 -7.39 -14.70 -2.34
CA ASN A 166 -6.55 -14.27 -3.43
C ASN A 166 -7.49 -13.95 -4.61
N CYS A 167 -7.71 -12.67 -4.87
CA CYS A 167 -8.71 -12.18 -5.80
C CYS A 167 -8.13 -12.05 -7.21
N TRP A 168 -8.89 -12.56 -8.19
CA TRP A 168 -8.58 -12.44 -9.61
C TRP A 168 -8.85 -11.01 -10.10
N ASN A 169 -7.90 -10.46 -10.84
CA ASN A 169 -8.03 -9.19 -11.56
C ASN A 169 -8.16 -9.48 -13.05
N GLU A 170 -9.34 -9.21 -13.60
CA GLU A 170 -9.64 -9.44 -15.02
C GLU A 170 -8.80 -8.57 -15.95
N PHE A 171 -8.50 -7.33 -15.55
CA PHE A 171 -7.72 -6.38 -16.35
C PHE A 171 -6.26 -6.81 -16.49
N GLU A 172 -5.71 -7.46 -15.46
CA GLU A 172 -4.33 -7.95 -15.44
C GLU A 172 -4.21 -9.44 -15.73
N SER A 173 -5.33 -10.16 -15.81
CA SER A 173 -5.39 -11.63 -15.95
C SER A 173 -4.49 -12.34 -14.93
N ALA A 174 -4.53 -11.86 -13.68
CA ALA A 174 -3.68 -12.34 -12.60
C ALA A 174 -4.35 -12.17 -11.24
N TYR A 175 -3.87 -12.90 -10.24
CA TYR A 175 -4.29 -12.72 -8.86
C TYR A 175 -3.50 -11.59 -8.20
N THR A 176 -4.06 -10.37 -8.20
CA THR A 176 -3.33 -9.15 -7.80
C THR A 176 -3.91 -8.45 -6.57
N ALA A 177 -5.01 -8.92 -6.00
CA ALA A 177 -5.54 -8.37 -4.76
C ALA A 177 -5.66 -9.47 -3.71
N GLN A 178 -5.19 -9.20 -2.50
CA GLN A 178 -5.31 -10.11 -1.38
C GLN A 178 -6.13 -9.43 -0.29
N ALA A 179 -7.02 -10.20 0.32
CA ALA A 179 -7.82 -9.72 1.42
C ALA A 179 -8.03 -10.84 2.44
N PHE A 180 -8.28 -10.48 3.69
CA PHE A 180 -8.77 -11.43 4.67
C PHE A 180 -9.99 -10.89 5.37
N VAL A 181 -10.84 -11.81 5.80
CA VAL A 181 -12.09 -11.53 6.49
C VAL A 181 -12.07 -12.19 7.85
N PHE A 182 -12.49 -11.44 8.86
CA PHE A 182 -12.68 -11.94 10.22
C PHE A 182 -13.87 -11.25 10.89
N CYS A 183 -14.41 -11.92 11.89
CA CYS A 183 -15.58 -11.48 12.65
C CYS A 183 -15.26 -11.41 14.14
N ASP A 184 -16.04 -10.61 14.88
CA ASP A 184 -15.95 -10.56 16.33
C ASP A 184 -16.37 -11.89 16.99
N LYS A 185 -17.37 -12.56 16.42
CA LYS A 185 -17.93 -13.84 16.90
C LYS A 185 -18.14 -14.81 15.75
N ALA A 186 -18.33 -16.08 16.10
CA ALA A 186 -18.60 -17.14 15.15
C ALA A 186 -20.07 -17.23 14.72
N GLY A 187 -20.32 -17.50 13.44
CA GLY A 187 -21.67 -17.80 12.95
C GLY A 187 -22.66 -16.62 12.94
N PRO A 188 -23.99 -16.85 12.87
CA PRO A 188 -24.99 -15.81 12.54
C PRO A 188 -25.09 -14.67 13.56
N ASP A 189 -24.41 -14.77 14.70
CA ASP A 189 -24.40 -13.79 15.78
C ASP A 189 -23.25 -12.76 15.67
N ALA A 190 -22.50 -12.78 14.56
CA ALA A 190 -21.46 -11.79 14.29
C ALA A 190 -22.06 -10.38 14.15
N GLU A 191 -21.61 -9.45 14.99
CA GLU A 191 -22.05 -8.05 14.96
C GLU A 191 -21.09 -7.18 14.14
N LEU A 192 -19.83 -7.61 14.00
CA LEU A 192 -18.80 -6.91 13.26
C LEU A 192 -18.11 -7.85 12.27
N VAL A 193 -18.11 -7.46 11.00
CA VAL A 193 -17.31 -8.09 9.94
C VAL A 193 -16.25 -7.10 9.47
N VAL A 194 -14.99 -7.51 9.53
CA VAL A 194 -13.88 -6.71 9.02
C VAL A 194 -13.31 -7.37 7.77
N VAL A 195 -13.17 -6.56 6.72
CA VAL A 195 -12.51 -6.95 5.46
C VAL A 195 -11.28 -6.07 5.31
N ALA A 196 -10.10 -6.68 5.35
CA ALA A 196 -8.84 -5.96 5.22
C ALA A 196 -8.15 -6.35 3.92
N PHE A 197 -7.87 -5.36 3.08
CA PHE A 197 -7.15 -5.51 1.82
C PHE A 197 -5.67 -5.22 2.01
N ARG A 198 -4.83 -6.03 1.37
CA ARG A 198 -3.40 -5.79 1.27
C ARG A 198 -3.15 -4.63 0.32
N GLY A 199 -2.37 -3.65 0.77
CA GLY A 199 -1.87 -2.56 -0.06
C GLY A 199 -0.70 -2.97 -0.96
N THR A 200 0.12 -2.00 -1.34
CA THR A 200 1.26 -2.20 -2.25
C THR A 200 2.49 -2.72 -1.49
N PRO A 201 2.98 -3.94 -1.81
CA PRO A 201 4.19 -4.47 -1.18
C PRO A 201 5.43 -3.62 -1.48
N ALA A 202 6.39 -3.64 -0.55
CA ALA A 202 7.61 -2.84 -0.65
C ALA A 202 8.57 -3.24 -1.78
N PHE A 203 8.38 -4.39 -2.43
CA PHE A 203 9.22 -4.89 -3.52
C PHE A 203 8.35 -5.43 -4.67
N ASP A 204 7.36 -4.64 -5.09
CA ASP A 204 6.47 -4.97 -6.20
C ASP A 204 6.44 -3.81 -7.21
N ALA A 205 7.43 -3.78 -8.10
CA ALA A 205 7.55 -2.72 -9.10
C ALA A 205 6.41 -2.72 -10.12
N ALA A 206 5.74 -3.86 -10.34
CA ALA A 206 4.55 -3.93 -11.17
C ALA A 206 3.38 -3.17 -10.53
N ARG A 207 3.23 -3.24 -9.20
CA ARG A 207 2.19 -2.49 -8.47
C ARG A 207 2.52 -1.02 -8.21
N TRP A 208 3.80 -0.65 -8.10
CA TRP A 208 4.18 0.78 -8.01
C TRP A 208 3.69 1.60 -9.20
N ARG A 209 3.37 0.96 -10.33
CA ARG A 209 2.73 1.63 -11.46
C ARG A 209 1.41 2.29 -11.09
N ALA A 210 0.60 1.67 -10.21
CA ALA A 210 -0.68 2.23 -9.80
C ALA A 210 -0.51 3.59 -9.12
N ASP A 211 0.59 3.82 -8.40
CA ASP A 211 0.90 5.10 -7.76
C ASP A 211 1.33 6.19 -8.75
N LEU A 212 1.66 5.78 -9.98
CA LEU A 212 2.16 6.64 -11.06
C LEU A 212 1.20 6.71 -12.25
N ASP A 213 0.09 5.97 -12.23
CA ASP A 213 -0.80 5.82 -13.36
C ASP A 213 -1.80 6.99 -13.44
N PRO A 214 -1.71 7.88 -14.45
CA PRO A 214 -2.67 8.95 -14.66
C PRO A 214 -3.97 8.49 -15.31
N SER A 215 -4.19 7.18 -15.45
CA SER A 215 -5.43 6.62 -15.98
C SER A 215 -6.62 7.03 -15.12
N TRP A 216 -7.77 7.25 -15.76
CA TRP A 216 -8.99 7.68 -15.07
C TRP A 216 -10.23 7.13 -15.75
N TYR A 217 -11.28 7.00 -14.94
CA TYR A 217 -12.63 6.69 -15.36
C TYR A 217 -13.55 7.75 -14.79
N LYS A 218 -14.43 8.31 -15.61
CA LYS A 218 -15.52 9.14 -15.12
C LYS A 218 -16.61 8.22 -14.60
N VAL A 219 -16.69 8.08 -13.27
CA VAL A 219 -17.73 7.31 -12.59
C VAL A 219 -18.90 8.24 -12.24
N PHE A 220 -20.13 7.77 -12.40
CA PHE A 220 -21.36 8.58 -12.24
C PHE A 220 -21.75 8.93 -10.79
N THR A 221 -20.95 8.53 -9.81
CA THR A 221 -21.18 8.85 -8.40
C THR A 221 -20.40 10.11 -8.03
N GLU A 222 -21.11 11.24 -7.89
CA GLU A 222 -20.57 12.40 -7.19
C GLU A 222 -20.26 12.00 -5.74
N ILE A 223 -18.97 11.82 -5.42
CA ILE A 223 -18.48 11.79 -4.04
C ILE A 223 -18.11 13.23 -3.68
N PRO A 224 -18.84 13.90 -2.77
CA PRO A 224 -18.54 15.29 -2.42
C PRO A 224 -17.15 15.41 -1.78
N GLY A 225 -16.31 16.31 -2.29
CA GLY A 225 -15.15 16.84 -1.56
C GLY A 225 -13.75 16.37 -1.99
N GLU A 226 -13.58 15.60 -3.07
CA GLU A 226 -12.25 15.16 -3.48
C GLU A 226 -11.52 16.26 -4.27
N THR A 227 -10.55 16.92 -3.63
CA THR A 227 -9.60 17.83 -4.30
C THR A 227 -8.31 17.08 -4.61
N ALA A 228 -7.82 17.24 -5.84
CA ALA A 228 -6.59 16.61 -6.31
C ALA A 228 -5.41 16.94 -5.38
N SER A 229 -4.63 15.92 -5.03
CA SER A 229 -3.47 16.02 -4.15
C SER A 229 -2.33 16.80 -4.83
N PRO A 230 -1.77 17.86 -4.18
CA PRO A 230 -0.78 18.75 -4.79
C PRO A 230 0.66 18.20 -4.65
N SER A 231 0.85 16.91 -4.92
CA SER A 231 2.13 16.22 -4.66
C SER A 231 3.25 16.56 -5.65
N SER A 232 2.96 17.27 -6.75
CA SER A 232 3.91 17.51 -7.85
C SER A 232 4.52 18.92 -7.91
N SER A 233 4.24 19.80 -6.94
CA SER A 233 4.82 21.16 -6.91
C SER A 233 6.16 21.20 -6.15
N ALA A 234 7.04 22.14 -6.50
CA ALA A 234 8.27 22.41 -5.74
C ALA A 234 7.99 22.74 -4.26
N ALA A 235 6.85 23.37 -3.97
CA ALA A 235 6.37 23.60 -2.60
C ALA A 235 5.98 22.28 -1.91
N GLY A 236 5.30 21.37 -2.60
CA GLY A 236 5.01 20.02 -2.12
C GLY A 236 6.27 19.20 -1.84
N PHE A 237 7.31 19.37 -2.67
CA PHE A 237 8.62 18.77 -2.43
C PHE A 237 9.23 19.27 -1.12
N VAL A 238 9.34 20.59 -0.92
CA VAL A 238 9.91 21.17 0.31
C VAL A 238 9.08 20.77 1.54
N ALA A 239 7.74 20.85 1.45
CA ALA A 239 6.85 20.43 2.53
C ALA A 239 7.05 18.95 2.91
N SER A 240 7.25 18.06 1.93
CA SER A 240 7.54 16.65 2.20
C SER A 240 8.87 16.43 2.95
N ARG A 241 9.89 17.25 2.68
CA ARG A 241 11.19 17.19 3.38
C ARG A 241 11.08 17.66 4.82
N VAL A 242 10.35 18.77 5.05
CA VAL A 242 10.07 19.28 6.40
C VAL A 242 9.26 18.26 7.20
N ASN A 243 8.24 17.65 6.59
CA ASN A 243 7.47 16.58 7.23
C ASN A 243 8.34 15.37 7.56
N ALA A 244 9.19 14.90 6.65
CA ALA A 244 10.11 13.79 6.92
C ALA A 244 11.03 14.08 8.12
N ALA A 245 11.60 15.29 8.21
CA ALA A 245 12.42 15.69 9.35
C ALA A 245 11.61 15.77 10.66
N ARG A 246 10.37 16.27 10.59
CA ARG A 246 9.45 16.32 11.74
C ARG A 246 9.09 14.92 12.24
N GLU A 247 8.84 13.98 11.33
CA GLU A 247 8.55 12.60 11.70
C GLU A 247 9.76 11.88 12.30
N LEU A 248 10.98 12.15 11.81
CA LEU A 248 12.22 11.69 12.45
C LEU A 248 12.34 12.23 13.88
N ALA A 249 12.13 13.53 14.09
CA ALA A 249 12.20 14.12 15.43
C ALA A 249 11.13 13.55 16.37
N ARG A 250 9.91 13.36 15.85
CA ARG A 250 8.78 12.78 16.60
C ARG A 250 9.07 11.34 17.01
N SER A 251 9.65 10.51 16.14
CA SER A 251 10.00 9.11 16.46
C SER A 251 10.91 9.00 17.68
N ALA A 252 11.97 9.82 17.72
CA ALA A 252 12.91 9.86 18.84
C ALA A 252 12.23 10.38 20.12
N TYR A 253 11.43 11.45 20.01
CA TYR A 253 10.70 12.02 21.13
C TYR A 253 9.70 11.04 21.76
N LEU A 254 8.91 10.34 20.94
CA LEU A 254 7.91 9.39 21.42
C LEU A 254 8.56 8.21 22.13
N GLY A 255 9.64 7.64 21.57
CA GLY A 255 10.41 6.59 22.23
C GLY A 255 11.01 7.04 23.57
N TYR A 256 11.48 8.29 23.66
CA TYR A 256 12.04 8.84 24.90
C TYR A 256 10.98 9.16 25.97
N ARG A 257 9.84 9.75 25.59
CA ARG A 257 8.85 10.30 26.56
C ARG A 257 7.65 9.40 26.84
N ARG A 258 7.25 8.54 25.89
CA ARG A 258 5.99 7.76 25.99
C ARG A 258 6.22 6.26 26.27
N GLY A 259 7.49 5.84 26.40
CA GLY A 259 7.89 4.50 26.82
C GLY A 259 8.18 3.54 25.66
N GLY A 260 8.59 2.32 26.01
CA GLY A 260 9.11 1.33 25.06
C GLY A 260 8.15 0.92 23.94
N TYR A 261 6.84 1.04 24.15
CA TYR A 261 5.81 0.72 23.14
C TYR A 261 5.88 1.61 21.88
N PHE A 262 6.30 2.87 22.04
CA PHE A 262 6.46 3.83 20.95
C PHE A 262 7.90 3.95 20.46
N ARG A 263 8.82 3.18 21.05
CA ARG A 263 10.22 3.21 20.66
C ARG A 263 10.38 2.48 19.34
N GLU A 264 10.88 3.20 18.35
CA GLU A 264 11.19 2.62 17.06
C GLU A 264 12.48 1.81 17.09
N GLY A 265 12.49 0.72 16.32
CA GLY A 265 13.70 -0.05 16.06
C GLY A 265 14.68 0.71 15.17
N TRP A 266 15.92 0.25 15.13
CA TRP A 266 16.98 0.86 14.32
C TRP A 266 16.64 0.89 12.81
N GLU A 267 15.87 -0.08 12.31
CA GLU A 267 15.43 -0.16 10.91
C GLU A 267 14.51 1.01 10.54
N LEU A 268 13.48 1.28 11.34
CA LEU A 268 12.58 2.42 11.16
C LEU A 268 13.35 3.74 11.25
N LEU A 269 14.25 3.87 12.22
CA LEU A 269 15.08 5.06 12.39
C LEU A 269 15.97 5.29 11.17
N LEU A 270 16.62 4.25 10.65
CA LEU A 270 17.44 4.31 9.44
C LEU A 270 16.59 4.76 8.25
N MET A 271 15.41 4.17 8.06
CA MET A 271 14.54 4.56 6.94
C MET A 271 14.03 6.00 7.06
N ARG A 272 13.78 6.50 8.28
CA ARG A 272 13.45 7.91 8.51
C ARG A 272 14.62 8.83 8.18
N VAL A 273 15.84 8.46 8.57
CA VAL A 273 17.06 9.20 8.21
C VAL A 273 17.24 9.24 6.69
N LEU A 274 16.99 8.13 5.98
CA LEU A 274 17.06 8.06 4.52
C LEU A 274 15.92 8.81 3.80
N ALA A 275 14.72 8.89 4.40
CA ALA A 275 13.57 9.60 3.83
C ALA A 275 13.72 11.14 3.85
N VAL A 276 14.62 11.67 4.69
CA VAL A 276 14.96 13.10 4.70
C VAL A 276 15.67 13.52 3.40
N PRO A 277 16.77 12.89 2.96
CA PRO A 277 17.44 13.25 1.71
C PRO A 277 16.81 12.63 0.44
N LEU A 278 16.11 11.48 0.53
CA LEU A 278 15.63 10.75 -0.65
C LEU A 278 14.15 11.06 -0.96
N PRO A 279 13.83 11.79 -2.05
CA PRO A 279 12.45 11.99 -2.47
C PRO A 279 11.77 10.70 -2.91
N GLY A 280 10.51 10.53 -2.52
CA GLY A 280 9.69 9.35 -2.87
C GLY A 280 9.62 8.28 -1.78
N LEU A 281 10.47 8.33 -0.76
CA LEU A 281 10.30 7.46 0.40
C LEU A 281 9.13 7.95 1.29
N PRO A 282 8.16 7.09 1.62
CA PRO A 282 7.05 7.47 2.50
C PRO A 282 7.57 7.83 3.89
N PHE A 283 7.25 9.03 4.35
CA PHE A 283 7.61 9.56 5.67
C PHE A 283 6.63 9.14 6.78
N HIS A 284 5.51 8.53 6.42
CA HIS A 284 4.54 7.93 7.32
C HIS A 284 4.28 6.48 6.93
N ARG A 285 4.04 5.60 7.92
CA ARG A 285 3.92 4.16 7.75
C ARG A 285 2.86 3.59 8.69
N ALA A 286 2.55 2.30 8.54
CA ALA A 286 1.66 1.58 9.46
C ALA A 286 1.99 1.85 10.94
N HIS A 287 3.29 1.92 11.28
CA HIS A 287 3.77 2.24 12.62
C HIS A 287 3.23 3.60 13.15
N ASP A 288 3.15 4.61 12.29
CA ASP A 288 2.66 5.95 12.65
C ASP A 288 1.16 5.98 12.90
N TYR A 289 0.39 5.23 12.11
CA TYR A 289 -1.05 5.08 12.34
C TYR A 289 -1.33 4.34 13.65
N VAL A 290 -0.59 3.26 13.94
CA VAL A 290 -0.68 2.54 15.21
C VAL A 290 -0.34 3.47 16.38
N ASN A 291 0.72 4.27 16.25
CA ASN A 291 1.08 5.26 17.27
C ASN A 291 -0.01 6.33 17.43
N GLY A 292 -0.58 6.81 16.33
CA GLY A 292 -1.65 7.81 16.33
C GLY A 292 -2.86 7.33 17.12
N VAL A 293 -3.32 6.11 16.87
CA VAL A 293 -4.47 5.53 17.59
C VAL A 293 -4.12 5.26 19.06
N ALA A 294 -2.95 4.70 19.35
CA ALA A 294 -2.53 4.44 20.73
C ALA A 294 -2.28 5.71 21.55
N LEU A 295 -1.86 6.82 20.91
CA LEU A 295 -1.74 8.12 21.57
C LEU A 295 -3.09 8.77 21.77
N ALA A 296 -3.99 8.68 20.77
CA ALA A 296 -5.37 9.14 20.91
C ALA A 296 -6.07 8.44 22.06
N ALA A 297 -5.75 7.16 22.33
CA ALA A 297 -6.24 6.41 23.48
C ALA A 297 -5.98 7.10 24.83
N ARG A 298 -4.87 7.85 24.92
CA ARG A 298 -4.33 8.46 26.14
C ARG A 298 -4.67 9.94 26.29
N ILE A 299 -5.43 10.51 25.35
CA ILE A 299 -5.98 11.86 25.46
C ILE A 299 -7.28 11.75 26.28
N PRO A 300 -7.45 12.54 27.35
CA PRO A 300 -8.72 12.60 28.09
C PRO A 300 -9.86 12.91 27.12
N LYS A 301 -10.99 12.21 27.24
CA LYS A 301 -12.20 12.62 26.53
C LYS A 301 -12.69 13.88 27.24
N ASP A 302 -12.86 14.97 26.52
CA ASP A 302 -13.62 16.10 27.04
C ASP A 302 -15.05 15.57 27.29
N GLU A 303 -15.49 15.61 28.55
CA GLU A 303 -16.84 15.21 28.97
C GLU A 303 -17.92 16.16 28.42
#